data_AF-A0A833EHD2-F1
#
_entry.id   AF-A0A833EHD2-F1
#
_cell.length_a   1.000
_cell.length_b   1.000
_cell.length_c   1.000
_cell.angle_alpha   90.00
_cell.angle_beta   90.00
_cell.angle_gamma   90.00
#
_symmetry.space_group_name_H-M   'P 1'
#
loop_
_entity.id
_entity.type
_entity.pdbx_description
1 polymer ?
#
loop_
_entity_poly.entity_id
_entity_poly.type
_entity_poly.pdbx_seq_one_letter_code
_entity_poly.pdbx_strand_id
1 'polypeptide(L)'
;MSDIYSFAIYYYFPIALAVFVFGCVYRVLRMVFFWRRPLKAEPRRRGAGAVFIGLIRTFLDPILFSLRYRKWDFVFGLMFLHLLGVIPLIFLLAHHVAFFAYLIPAYSIVWPFAIPLSATSSILTVTAPIEPYSQMSFTFVNTIWGPLTVILNGDVLTILALLGTSFKIGTKIYERIVKGLRNARVTDIVVYAILLEILVTGYLAARHHPPTPVGTDIVIYRMLMGLHVLGASTLLALLPFTKYWHIIFGYWYGKFHEWYDLRVRRGAI
;
A
#
# COMPACT_ATOMS: atom_id res chain seq x y z
N MET A 1 7.22 14.23 -29.67
CA MET A 1 6.29 14.68 -28.61
C MET A 1 6.49 13.78 -27.40
N SER A 2 6.65 14.34 -26.19
CA SER A 2 6.70 13.54 -24.96
C SER A 2 5.31 12.97 -24.66
N ASP A 3 5.19 11.64 -24.58
CA ASP A 3 3.95 10.99 -24.15
C ASP A 3 3.76 11.06 -22.62
N ILE A 4 2.56 10.70 -22.16
CA ILE A 4 2.19 10.73 -20.74
C ILE A 4 3.16 9.90 -19.89
N TYR A 5 3.61 8.75 -20.40
CA TYR A 5 4.59 7.90 -19.72
C TYR A 5 5.90 8.63 -19.44
N SER A 6 6.48 9.24 -20.48
CA SER A 6 7.74 9.96 -20.37
C SER A 6 7.60 11.19 -19.46
N PHE A 7 6.47 11.89 -19.55
CA PHE A 7 6.17 12.99 -18.63
C PHE A 7 6.10 12.52 -17.16
N ALA A 8 5.34 11.45 -16.90
CA ALA A 8 5.12 10.92 -15.56
C ALA A 8 6.42 10.49 -14.89
N ILE A 9 7.31 9.79 -15.61
CA ILE A 9 8.57 9.27 -15.07
C ILE A 9 9.63 10.35 -14.92
N TYR A 10 9.90 11.11 -15.99
CA TYR A 10 11.09 11.97 -16.02
C TYR A 10 10.86 13.35 -15.41
N TYR A 11 9.61 13.82 -15.38
CA TYR A 11 9.29 15.18 -14.91
C TYR A 11 8.45 15.16 -13.65
N TYR A 12 7.33 14.43 -13.65
CA TYR A 12 6.37 14.50 -12.54
C TYR A 12 6.81 13.70 -11.31
N PHE A 13 7.32 12.48 -11.48
CA PHE A 13 7.76 11.63 -10.36
C PHE A 13 8.83 12.30 -9.48
N PRO A 14 9.90 12.93 -10.01
CA PRO A 14 10.87 13.66 -9.19
C PRO A 14 10.24 14.80 -8.38
N ILE A 15 9.31 15.55 -8.98
CA ILE A 15 8.59 16.64 -8.29
C ILE A 15 7.72 16.07 -7.17
N ALA A 16 6.97 15.01 -7.46
CA ALA A 16 6.14 14.33 -6.46
C ALA A 16 6.97 13.79 -5.29
N LEU A 17 8.15 13.22 -5.56
CA LEU A 17 9.07 12.76 -4.54
C LEU A 17 9.60 13.92 -3.68
N ALA A 18 9.96 15.06 -4.28
CA ALA A 18 10.39 16.23 -3.54
C ALA A 18 9.27 16.78 -2.60
N VAL A 19 8.04 16.88 -3.11
CA VAL A 19 6.86 17.28 -2.32
C VAL A 19 6.61 16.29 -1.18
N PHE A 20 6.74 14.99 -1.46
CA PHE A 20 6.61 13.94 -0.47
C PHE A 20 7.63 14.09 0.66
N VAL A 21 8.92 14.22 0.34
CA VAL A 21 10.00 14.37 1.31
C VAL A 21 9.79 15.64 2.15
N PHE A 22 9.50 16.76 1.51
CA PHE A 22 9.19 18.02 2.21
C PHE A 22 8.01 17.85 3.17
N GLY A 23 6.92 17.24 2.71
CA GLY A 23 5.74 17.01 3.55
C GLY A 23 6.02 16.09 4.74
N CYS A 24 6.83 15.04 4.55
CA CYS A 24 7.27 14.15 5.63
C CYS A 24 8.06 14.93 6.68
N VAL A 25 9.08 15.68 6.25
CA VAL A 25 9.93 16.49 7.13
C VAL A 25 9.09 17.50 7.89
N TYR A 26 8.27 18.29 7.19
CA TYR A 26 7.38 19.27 7.82
C TYR A 26 6.49 18.64 8.90
N ARG A 27 5.88 17.49 8.61
CA ARG A 27 4.95 16.82 9.53
C ARG A 27 5.67 16.25 10.75
N VAL A 28 6.84 15.66 10.58
CA VAL A 28 7.68 15.16 11.69
C VAL A 28 8.18 16.32 12.54
N LEU A 29 8.74 17.38 11.93
CA LEU A 29 9.18 18.57 12.66
C LEU A 29 8.03 19.20 13.44
N ARG A 30 6.84 19.31 12.84
CA ARG A 30 5.66 19.79 13.55
C ARG A 30 5.32 18.93 14.77
N MET A 31 5.40 17.60 14.65
CA MET A 31 5.16 16.70 15.78
C MET A 31 6.19 16.86 16.89
N VAL A 32 7.47 17.02 16.54
CA VAL A 32 8.57 17.19 17.50
C VAL A 32 8.50 18.56 18.19
N PHE A 33 8.38 19.65 17.42
CA PHE A 33 8.41 21.02 17.96
C PHE A 33 7.12 21.42 18.68
N PHE A 34 5.96 20.95 18.23
CA PHE A 34 4.67 21.24 18.87
C PHE A 34 4.19 20.11 19.79
N TRP A 35 5.11 19.21 20.19
CA TRP A 35 4.80 18.15 21.14
C TRP A 35 4.37 18.73 22.49
N ARG A 36 3.06 18.68 22.78
CA ARG A 36 2.54 19.03 24.11
C ARG A 36 2.81 17.86 25.04
N ARG A 37 3.65 18.06 26.06
CA ARG A 37 3.93 17.04 27.08
C ARG A 37 2.61 16.65 27.77
N PRO A 38 2.17 15.38 27.69
CA PRO A 38 1.00 14.96 28.45
C PRO A 38 1.29 15.05 29.95
N LEU A 39 0.24 15.35 30.74
CA LEU A 39 0.29 15.34 32.19
C LEU A 39 0.88 14.00 32.68
N LYS A 40 1.95 14.08 33.47
CA LYS A 40 2.69 12.93 33.98
C LYS A 40 1.80 12.17 34.97
N ALA A 41 1.25 11.03 34.56
CA ALA A 41 0.78 10.02 35.50
C ALA A 41 1.98 9.20 35.98
N GLU A 42 2.06 8.90 37.27
CA GLU A 42 3.13 8.06 37.80
C GLU A 42 3.08 6.67 37.14
N PRO A 43 4.21 6.17 36.59
CA PRO A 43 4.26 4.87 35.97
C PRO A 43 4.03 3.78 37.03
N ARG A 44 3.01 2.94 36.83
CA ARG A 44 2.80 1.76 37.66
C ARG A 44 3.93 0.75 37.41
N ARG A 45 4.58 0.27 38.48
CA ARG A 45 5.58 -0.82 38.38
C ARG A 45 4.89 -2.07 37.83
N ARG A 46 5.27 -2.49 36.61
CA ARG A 46 4.80 -3.73 35.96
C ARG A 46 6.01 -4.57 35.55
N GLY A 47 5.87 -5.89 35.61
CA GLY A 47 6.87 -6.80 35.07
C GLY A 47 7.01 -6.67 33.56
N ALA A 48 8.20 -6.95 33.02
CA ALA A 48 8.51 -6.81 31.60
C ALA A 48 7.54 -7.60 30.69
N GLY A 49 7.10 -8.79 31.13
CA GLY A 49 6.11 -9.59 30.38
C GLY A 49 4.76 -8.90 30.20
N ALA A 50 4.26 -8.18 31.21
CA ALA A 50 3.00 -7.45 31.12
C ALA A 50 3.09 -6.25 30.17
N VAL A 51 4.26 -5.61 30.12
CA VAL A 51 4.55 -4.51 29.18
C VAL A 51 4.58 -5.03 27.74
N PHE A 52 5.20 -6.18 27.51
CA PHE A 52 5.27 -6.85 26.20
C PHE A 52 3.89 -7.34 25.71
N ILE A 53 3.13 -8.03 26.56
CA ILE A 53 1.75 -8.45 26.23
C ILE A 53 0.87 -7.22 25.95
N GLY A 54 1.05 -6.14 26.71
CA GLY A 54 0.37 -4.87 26.47
C GLY A 54 0.67 -4.29 25.08
N LEU A 55 1.91 -4.41 24.60
CA LEU A 55 2.30 -3.96 23.26
C LEU A 55 1.55 -4.77 22.19
N ILE A 56 1.59 -6.09 22.27
CA ILE A 56 0.91 -6.98 21.32
C ILE A 56 -0.58 -6.69 21.27
N ARG A 57 -1.24 -6.57 22.43
CA ARG A 57 -2.68 -6.29 22.51
C ARG A 57 -3.07 -4.93 21.93
N THR A 58 -2.23 -3.90 22.04
CA THR A 58 -2.49 -2.60 21.39
C THR A 58 -2.68 -2.71 19.87
N PHE A 59 -2.02 -3.67 19.23
CA PHE A 59 -2.17 -3.97 17.81
C PHE A 59 -3.29 -4.99 17.52
N LEU A 60 -3.45 -6.02 18.36
CA LEU A 60 -4.45 -7.08 18.15
C LEU A 60 -5.88 -6.65 18.50
N ASP A 61 -6.09 -5.90 19.57
CA ASP A 61 -7.44 -5.56 20.06
C ASP A 61 -8.29 -4.82 19.00
N PRO A 62 -7.75 -3.84 18.24
CA PRO A 62 -8.49 -3.22 17.13
C PRO A 62 -8.89 -4.20 16.03
N ILE A 63 -8.03 -5.18 15.72
CA ILE A 63 -8.29 -6.21 14.70
C ILE A 63 -9.42 -7.11 15.18
N LEU A 64 -9.34 -7.59 16.42
CA LEU A 64 -10.37 -8.43 17.05
C LEU A 64 -11.71 -7.69 17.18
N PHE A 65 -11.67 -6.41 17.55
CA PHE A 65 -12.85 -5.56 17.59
C PHE A 65 -13.49 -5.42 16.20
N SER A 66 -12.68 -5.14 15.17
CA SER A 66 -13.20 -5.02 13.80
C SER A 66 -13.78 -6.34 13.30
N LEU A 67 -13.14 -7.47 13.60
CA LEU A 67 -13.64 -8.80 13.25
C LEU A 67 -15.00 -9.08 13.90
N ARG A 68 -15.17 -8.72 15.18
CA ARG A 68 -16.39 -9.00 15.94
C ARG A 68 -17.55 -8.05 15.60
N TYR A 69 -17.27 -6.75 15.51
CA TYR A 69 -18.31 -5.71 15.47
C TYR A 69 -18.43 -4.99 14.12
N ARG A 70 -17.39 -5.03 13.27
CA ARG A 70 -17.37 -4.32 11.98
C ARG A 70 -16.93 -5.27 10.86
N LYS A 71 -17.63 -6.39 10.73
CA LYS A 71 -17.30 -7.51 9.82
C LYS A 71 -16.97 -7.06 8.39
N TRP A 72 -17.79 -6.19 7.82
CA TRP A 72 -17.57 -5.70 6.45
C TRP A 72 -16.32 -4.81 6.33
N ASP A 73 -16.07 -3.94 7.31
CA ASP A 73 -14.84 -3.14 7.37
C ASP A 73 -13.61 -4.02 7.60
N PHE A 74 -13.74 -5.12 8.35
CA PHE A 74 -12.68 -6.10 8.51
C PHE A 74 -12.36 -6.80 7.18
N VAL A 75 -13.36 -7.35 6.50
CA VAL A 75 -13.18 -8.09 5.24
C VAL A 75 -12.68 -7.17 4.13
N PHE A 76 -13.44 -6.14 3.78
CA PHE A 76 -13.11 -5.29 2.63
C PHE A 76 -12.02 -4.27 2.97
N GLY A 77 -12.03 -3.71 4.18
CA GLY A 77 -11.09 -2.69 4.60
C GLY A 77 -9.74 -3.26 5.04
N LEU A 78 -9.70 -4.25 5.94
CA LEU A 78 -8.44 -4.78 6.45
C LEU A 78 -7.89 -5.91 5.57
N MET A 79 -8.67 -6.94 5.25
CA MET A 79 -8.19 -8.09 4.49
C MET A 79 -7.96 -7.73 3.02
N PHE A 80 -9.03 -7.35 2.30
CA PHE A 80 -8.98 -7.20 0.84
C PHE A 80 -8.19 -5.97 0.42
N LEU A 81 -8.43 -4.81 1.05
CA LEU A 81 -7.70 -3.60 0.70
C LEU A 81 -6.25 -3.63 1.20
N HIS A 82 -6.00 -3.91 2.49
CA HIS A 82 -4.66 -3.75 3.07
C HIS A 82 -3.81 -5.01 3.00
N LEU A 83 -4.14 -6.05 3.80
CA LEU A 83 -3.24 -7.18 4.03
C LEU A 83 -3.00 -8.05 2.79
N LEU A 84 -4.05 -8.28 2.00
CA LEU A 84 -3.99 -9.10 0.79
C LEU A 84 -3.96 -8.26 -0.48
N GLY A 85 -4.37 -6.99 -0.42
CA GLY A 85 -4.40 -6.11 -1.60
C GLY A 85 -3.13 -5.28 -1.73
N VAL A 86 -3.21 -4.03 -1.27
CA VAL A 86 -2.22 -2.99 -1.57
C VAL A 86 -0.86 -3.22 -0.91
N ILE A 87 -0.79 -3.81 0.29
CA ILE A 87 0.51 -4.06 0.94
C ILE A 87 1.37 -5.02 0.11
N PRO A 88 0.91 -6.24 -0.22
CA PRO A 88 1.70 -7.14 -1.06
C PRO A 88 1.83 -6.60 -2.50
N LEU A 89 0.84 -5.92 -3.06
CA LEU A 89 0.99 -5.30 -4.39
C LEU A 89 2.10 -4.25 -4.44
N ILE A 90 2.19 -3.38 -3.44
CA ILE A 90 3.21 -2.33 -3.42
C ILE A 90 4.56 -2.95 -3.12
N PHE A 91 4.70 -3.73 -2.06
CA PHE A 91 6.02 -4.12 -1.55
C PHE A 91 6.55 -5.44 -2.10
N LEU A 92 5.69 -6.34 -2.58
CA LEU A 92 6.08 -7.69 -2.97
C LEU A 92 5.83 -7.99 -4.44
N LEU A 93 5.00 -7.25 -5.17
CA LEU A 93 4.86 -7.47 -6.62
C LEU A 93 6.21 -7.29 -7.31
N ALA A 94 6.63 -8.27 -8.11
CA ALA A 94 7.97 -8.33 -8.70
C ALA A 94 8.37 -7.05 -9.45
N HIS A 95 7.43 -6.40 -10.14
CA HIS A 95 7.69 -5.15 -10.86
C HIS A 95 7.92 -3.96 -9.92
N HIS A 96 7.20 -3.88 -8.80
CA HIS A 96 7.45 -2.87 -7.77
C HIS A 96 8.74 -3.16 -7.01
N VAL A 97 9.05 -4.43 -6.73
CA VAL A 97 10.35 -4.83 -6.15
C VAL A 97 11.50 -4.41 -7.04
N ALA A 98 11.41 -4.65 -8.36
CA ALA A 98 12.41 -4.20 -9.32
C ALA A 98 12.57 -2.68 -9.33
N PHE A 99 11.45 -1.95 -9.33
CA PHE A 99 11.45 -0.49 -9.26
C PHE A 99 12.10 0.04 -7.95
N PHE A 100 11.75 -0.54 -6.81
CA PHE A 100 12.34 -0.15 -5.52
C PHE A 100 13.80 -0.54 -5.41
N ALA A 101 14.22 -1.70 -5.94
CA ALA A 101 15.62 -2.09 -5.98
C ALA A 101 16.45 -1.16 -6.88
N TYR A 102 15.86 -0.61 -7.95
CA TYR A 102 16.49 0.42 -8.77
C TYR A 102 16.72 1.72 -7.99
N LEU A 103 15.72 2.17 -7.21
CA LEU A 103 15.84 3.41 -6.41
C LEU A 103 16.68 3.23 -5.13
N ILE A 104 16.59 2.06 -4.50
CA ILE A 104 17.20 1.71 -3.23
C ILE A 104 17.81 0.30 -3.39
N PRO A 105 19.09 0.19 -3.78
CA PRO A 105 19.72 -1.11 -4.09
C PRO A 105 19.58 -2.18 -3.00
N ALA A 106 19.57 -1.77 -1.73
CA ALA A 106 19.38 -2.66 -0.58
C ALA A 106 18.01 -3.36 -0.55
N TYR A 107 16.99 -2.82 -1.24
CA TYR A 107 15.66 -3.41 -1.34
C TYR A 107 15.67 -4.75 -2.10
N SER A 108 16.71 -5.03 -2.89
CA SER A 108 16.90 -6.33 -3.55
C SER A 108 16.85 -7.53 -2.59
N ILE A 109 17.07 -7.34 -1.29
CA ILE A 109 16.94 -8.39 -0.28
C ILE A 109 15.53 -9.02 -0.24
N VAL A 110 14.48 -8.33 -0.69
CA VAL A 110 13.11 -8.88 -0.67
C VAL A 110 12.76 -9.73 -1.90
N TRP A 111 13.66 -9.87 -2.88
CA TRP A 111 13.44 -10.68 -4.08
C TRP A 111 12.93 -12.10 -3.83
N PRO A 112 13.41 -12.85 -2.80
CA PRO A 112 12.87 -14.17 -2.49
C PRO A 112 11.37 -14.19 -2.16
N PHE A 113 10.81 -13.04 -1.76
CA PHE A 113 9.39 -12.85 -1.43
C PHE A 113 8.59 -12.23 -2.58
N ALA A 114 9.20 -12.02 -3.75
CA ALA A 114 8.54 -11.40 -4.88
C ALA A 114 7.32 -12.22 -5.34
N ILE A 115 6.25 -11.52 -5.69
CA ILE A 115 4.99 -12.07 -6.17
C ILE A 115 4.90 -11.82 -7.67
N PRO A 116 4.64 -12.86 -8.49
CA PRO A 116 4.54 -12.73 -9.94
C PRO A 116 3.42 -11.79 -10.37
N LEU A 117 3.57 -11.22 -11.57
CA LEU A 117 2.69 -10.18 -12.10
C LEU A 117 1.25 -10.68 -12.33
N SER A 118 1.12 -11.86 -12.92
CA SER A 118 -0.14 -12.41 -13.41
C SER A 118 -0.21 -13.93 -13.25
N ALA A 119 -1.41 -14.49 -13.37
CA ALA A 119 -1.64 -15.94 -13.33
C ALA A 119 -0.80 -16.69 -14.39
N THR A 120 -0.64 -16.11 -15.59
CA THR A 120 0.22 -16.68 -16.64
C THR A 120 1.68 -16.74 -16.20
N SER A 121 2.22 -15.66 -15.62
CA SER A 121 3.58 -15.66 -15.08
C SER A 121 3.74 -16.62 -13.90
N SER A 122 2.71 -16.77 -13.05
CA SER A 122 2.71 -17.72 -11.94
C SER A 122 2.74 -19.18 -12.38
N ILE A 123 1.98 -19.52 -13.42
CA ILE A 123 1.97 -20.89 -13.95
C ILE A 123 3.36 -21.23 -14.49
N LEU A 124 3.99 -20.29 -15.22
CA LEU A 124 5.37 -20.47 -15.70
C LEU A 124 6.38 -20.67 -14.56
N THR A 125 6.22 -20.00 -13.42
CA THR A 125 7.04 -20.23 -12.20
C THR A 125 6.99 -21.68 -11.71
N VAL A 126 5.88 -22.39 -11.93
CA VAL A 126 5.66 -23.75 -11.41
C VAL A 126 5.90 -24.83 -12.47
N THR A 127 5.54 -24.55 -13.73
CA THR A 127 5.48 -25.58 -14.79
C THR A 127 6.62 -25.51 -15.79
N ALA A 128 7.39 -24.41 -15.84
CA ALA A 128 8.46 -24.27 -16.80
C ALA A 128 9.81 -24.70 -16.18
N PRO A 129 10.45 -25.79 -16.66
CA PRO A 129 11.80 -26.17 -16.24
C PRO A 129 12.85 -25.32 -16.97
N ILE A 130 12.62 -24.02 -17.10
CA ILE A 130 13.42 -23.12 -17.93
C ILE A 130 14.10 -22.13 -17.00
N GLU A 131 15.43 -22.23 -16.87
CA GLU A 131 16.21 -21.13 -16.35
C GLU A 131 15.98 -19.91 -17.26
N PRO A 132 15.56 -18.75 -16.72
CA PRO A 132 15.21 -17.62 -17.57
C PRO A 132 16.42 -17.19 -18.39
N TYR A 133 16.26 -17.18 -19.71
CA TYR A 133 17.29 -16.84 -20.71
C TYR A 133 17.82 -15.40 -20.60
N SER A 134 17.25 -14.58 -19.71
CA SER A 134 17.67 -13.18 -19.55
C SER A 134 18.95 -13.07 -18.75
N GLN A 135 19.92 -12.32 -19.24
CA GLN A 135 21.10 -11.83 -18.48
C GLN A 135 20.73 -10.85 -17.35
N MET A 136 19.44 -10.71 -17.01
CA MET A 136 19.04 -10.01 -15.79
C MET A 136 19.49 -10.85 -14.59
N SER A 137 20.03 -10.20 -13.57
CA SER A 137 20.58 -10.86 -12.37
C SER A 137 19.53 -11.60 -11.50
N PHE A 138 18.31 -11.83 -11.99
CA PHE A 138 17.19 -12.30 -11.17
C PHE A 138 16.34 -13.34 -11.92
N THR A 139 16.18 -14.50 -11.29
CA THR A 139 15.28 -15.57 -11.77
C THR A 139 13.87 -15.34 -11.24
N PHE A 140 12.89 -15.06 -12.11
CA PHE A 140 11.46 -14.91 -11.76
C PHE A 140 10.77 -16.21 -11.29
N VAL A 141 11.52 -17.31 -11.20
CA VAL A 141 11.00 -18.68 -11.16
C VAL A 141 11.17 -19.33 -9.77
N ASN A 142 12.01 -18.78 -8.89
CA ASN A 142 12.34 -19.37 -7.57
C ASN A 142 12.02 -18.41 -6.43
N THR A 143 10.74 -18.35 -6.02
CA THR A 143 10.30 -17.56 -4.86
C THR A 143 9.92 -18.49 -3.70
N ILE A 144 9.93 -17.99 -2.46
CA ILE A 144 9.54 -18.77 -1.27
C ILE A 144 8.08 -19.26 -1.32
N TRP A 145 7.28 -18.65 -2.20
CA TRP A 145 5.87 -18.97 -2.36
C TRP A 145 5.63 -20.28 -3.12
N GLY A 146 6.57 -20.71 -3.98
CA GLY A 146 6.44 -21.95 -4.75
C GLY A 146 5.08 -22.08 -5.44
N PRO A 147 4.36 -23.21 -5.29
CA PRO A 147 3.03 -23.41 -5.89
C PRO A 147 1.94 -22.43 -5.43
N LEU A 148 2.12 -21.75 -4.27
CA LEU A 148 1.16 -20.77 -3.79
C LEU A 148 1.00 -19.59 -4.78
N THR A 149 2.02 -19.33 -5.60
CA THR A 149 1.99 -18.27 -6.63
C THR A 149 0.82 -18.38 -7.60
N VAL A 150 0.24 -19.56 -7.77
CA VAL A 150 -0.97 -19.76 -8.61
C VAL A 150 -2.14 -18.91 -8.10
N ILE A 151 -2.29 -18.78 -6.77
CA ILE A 151 -3.33 -17.93 -6.15
C ILE A 151 -2.77 -16.62 -5.60
N LEU A 152 -1.49 -16.59 -5.26
CA LEU A 152 -0.75 -15.42 -4.81
C LEU A 152 -0.04 -14.78 -5.99
N ASN A 153 -0.78 -13.99 -6.75
CA ASN A 153 -0.29 -13.28 -7.93
C ASN A 153 -0.93 -11.89 -8.05
N GLY A 154 -0.29 -11.01 -8.82
CA GLY A 154 -0.75 -9.63 -8.97
C GLY A 154 -2.21 -9.50 -9.43
N ASP A 155 -2.75 -10.45 -10.20
CA ASP A 155 -4.14 -10.40 -10.67
C ASP A 155 -5.12 -10.56 -9.51
N VAL A 156 -4.93 -11.60 -8.71
CA VAL A 156 -5.76 -11.87 -7.54
C VAL A 156 -5.66 -10.74 -6.53
N LEU A 157 -4.43 -10.30 -6.21
CA LEU A 157 -4.22 -9.21 -5.25
C LEU A 157 -4.85 -7.90 -5.74
N THR A 158 -4.79 -7.61 -7.03
CA THR A 158 -5.41 -6.42 -7.60
C THR A 158 -6.93 -6.48 -7.53
N ILE A 159 -7.54 -7.64 -7.82
CA ILE A 159 -9.00 -7.82 -7.67
C ILE A 159 -9.42 -7.59 -6.22
N LEU A 160 -8.68 -8.15 -5.25
CA LEU A 160 -8.95 -7.91 -3.83
C LEU A 160 -8.82 -6.43 -3.47
N ALA A 161 -7.76 -5.76 -3.93
CA ALA A 161 -7.55 -4.33 -3.70
C ALA A 161 -8.67 -3.48 -4.33
N LEU A 162 -9.16 -3.83 -5.53
CA LEU A 162 -10.27 -3.17 -6.22
C LEU A 162 -11.57 -3.33 -5.45
N LEU A 163 -11.90 -4.53 -4.97
CA LEU A 163 -13.07 -4.78 -4.13
C LEU A 163 -13.00 -3.97 -2.83
N GLY A 164 -11.86 -4.00 -2.14
CA GLY A 164 -11.65 -3.26 -0.90
C GLY A 164 -11.73 -1.74 -1.08
N THR A 165 -11.11 -1.21 -2.15
CA THR A 165 -11.15 0.22 -2.49
C THR A 165 -12.57 0.65 -2.85
N SER A 166 -13.26 -0.10 -3.70
CA SER A 166 -14.63 0.20 -4.13
C SER A 166 -15.60 0.18 -2.95
N PHE A 167 -15.48 -0.79 -2.04
CA PHE A 167 -16.25 -0.82 -0.80
C PHE A 167 -16.00 0.43 0.07
N LYS A 168 -14.73 0.87 0.21
CA LYS A 168 -14.39 2.08 0.97
C LYS A 168 -14.94 3.36 0.34
N ILE A 169 -14.95 3.46 -0.98
CA ILE A 169 -15.60 4.56 -1.70
C ILE A 169 -17.10 4.51 -1.46
N GLY A 170 -17.75 3.36 -1.69
CA GLY A 170 -19.19 3.18 -1.54
C GLY A 170 -19.67 3.49 -0.12
N THR A 171 -18.98 3.00 0.90
CA THR A 171 -19.30 3.32 2.31
C THR A 171 -19.17 4.81 2.61
N LYS A 172 -18.17 5.50 2.06
CA LYS A 172 -18.01 6.96 2.24
C LYS A 172 -19.10 7.76 1.54
N ILE A 173 -19.47 7.36 0.32
CA ILE A 173 -20.57 7.98 -0.43
C ILE A 173 -21.89 7.76 0.34
N TYR A 174 -22.15 6.54 0.80
CA TYR A 174 -23.33 6.21 1.59
C TYR A 174 -23.41 6.98 2.91
N GLU A 175 -22.32 7.05 3.68
CA GLU A 175 -22.24 7.85 4.91
C GLU A 175 -22.57 9.33 4.65
N ARG A 176 -22.09 9.88 3.53
CA ARG A 176 -22.26 11.30 3.22
C ARG A 176 -23.64 11.64 2.65
N ILE A 177 -24.10 10.87 1.67
CA ILE A 177 -25.35 11.14 0.93
C ILE A 177 -26.55 10.64 1.73
N VAL A 178 -26.51 9.39 2.19
CA VAL A 178 -27.68 8.76 2.81
C VAL A 178 -27.79 9.11 4.28
N LYS A 179 -26.68 9.07 5.03
CA LYS A 179 -26.70 9.37 6.47
C LYS A 179 -26.48 10.85 6.79
N GLY A 180 -26.25 11.69 5.79
CA GLY A 180 -26.00 13.13 5.98
C GLY A 180 -24.78 13.45 6.84
N LEU A 181 -23.85 12.49 7.04
CA LEU A 181 -22.70 12.66 7.93
C LEU A 181 -21.68 13.60 7.27
N ARG A 182 -21.70 14.87 7.67
CA ARG A 182 -20.77 15.91 7.20
C ARG A 182 -19.29 15.65 7.53
N ASN A 183 -19.02 14.68 8.42
CA ASN A 183 -17.66 14.34 8.84
C ASN A 183 -16.85 13.58 7.77
N ALA A 184 -17.47 13.12 6.68
CA ALA A 184 -16.76 12.52 5.55
C ALA A 184 -16.02 13.59 4.73
N ARG A 185 -14.72 13.78 4.99
CA ARG A 185 -13.87 14.74 4.26
C ARG A 185 -13.84 14.40 2.77
N VAL A 186 -13.98 15.41 1.91
CA VAL A 186 -13.90 15.23 0.44
C VAL A 186 -12.56 14.62 0.04
N THR A 187 -11.49 15.05 0.71
CA THR A 187 -10.13 14.55 0.48
C THR A 187 -10.02 13.03 0.65
N ASP A 188 -10.82 12.41 1.51
CA ASP A 188 -10.83 10.96 1.67
C ASP A 188 -11.37 10.22 0.45
N ILE A 189 -12.38 10.80 -0.22
CA ILE A 189 -12.98 10.24 -1.44
C ILE A 189 -12.01 10.40 -2.60
N VAL A 190 -11.41 11.59 -2.74
CA VAL A 190 -10.42 11.89 -3.79
C VAL A 190 -9.23 10.93 -3.71
N VAL A 191 -8.67 10.72 -2.51
CA VAL A 191 -7.52 9.83 -2.34
C VAL A 191 -7.87 8.37 -2.66
N TYR A 192 -9.08 7.90 -2.32
CA TYR A 192 -9.52 6.57 -2.75
C TYR A 192 -9.78 6.48 -4.25
N ALA A 193 -10.28 7.55 -4.89
CA ALA A 193 -10.46 7.59 -6.33
C ALA A 193 -9.12 7.51 -7.07
N ILE A 194 -8.09 8.22 -6.59
CA ILE A 194 -6.72 8.10 -7.11
C ILE A 194 -6.19 6.68 -6.91
N LEU A 195 -6.41 6.06 -5.74
CA LEU A 195 -6.02 4.66 -5.52
C LEU A 195 -6.73 3.71 -6.50
N LEU A 196 -8.02 3.92 -6.75
CA LEU A 196 -8.78 3.13 -7.72
C LEU A 196 -8.23 3.30 -9.14
N GLU A 197 -7.93 4.53 -9.56
CA GLU A 197 -7.28 4.84 -10.83
C GLU A 197 -5.95 4.07 -10.97
N ILE A 198 -5.09 4.12 -9.95
CA ILE A 198 -3.79 3.42 -9.93
C ILE A 198 -4.01 1.90 -10.11
N LEU A 199 -4.93 1.31 -9.35
CA LEU A 199 -5.21 -0.13 -9.44
C LEU A 199 -5.73 -0.53 -10.81
N VAL A 200 -6.69 0.22 -11.37
CA VAL A 200 -7.27 -0.07 -12.69
C VAL A 200 -6.23 0.10 -13.79
N THR A 201 -5.53 1.23 -13.81
CA THR A 201 -4.52 1.52 -14.85
C THR A 201 -3.34 0.56 -14.79
N GLY A 202 -2.88 0.17 -13.60
CA GLY A 202 -1.83 -0.83 -13.41
C GLY A 202 -2.27 -2.24 -13.82
N TYR A 203 -3.50 -2.63 -13.47
CA TYR A 203 -4.09 -3.91 -13.86
C TYR A 203 -4.19 -4.07 -15.37
N LEU A 204 -4.67 -3.02 -16.05
CA LEU A 204 -4.78 -2.99 -17.50
C LEU A 204 -3.39 -2.91 -18.15
N ALA A 205 -2.46 -2.14 -17.56
CA ALA A 205 -1.06 -2.07 -17.97
C ALA A 205 -0.34 -3.43 -17.97
N ALA A 206 -0.69 -4.29 -17.01
CA ALA A 206 -0.14 -5.64 -16.92
C ALA A 206 -0.72 -6.64 -17.94
N ARG A 207 -1.80 -6.27 -18.64
CA ARG A 207 -2.66 -7.20 -19.40
C ARG A 207 -2.74 -6.95 -20.89
N HIS A 208 -1.98 -5.99 -21.43
CA HIS A 208 -2.09 -5.67 -22.84
C HIS A 208 -2.07 -6.93 -23.71
N HIS A 209 -3.20 -7.11 -24.40
CA HIS A 209 -3.56 -8.25 -25.21
C HIS A 209 -2.63 -8.35 -26.44
N PRO A 210 -2.47 -9.55 -27.06
CA PRO A 210 -1.38 -9.87 -27.99
C PRO A 210 -1.27 -8.89 -29.16
N PRO A 211 -0.07 -8.80 -29.78
CA PRO A 211 0.27 -7.78 -30.76
C PRO A 211 -0.77 -7.72 -31.87
N THR A 212 -1.49 -6.62 -31.94
CA THR A 212 -2.20 -6.26 -33.17
C THR A 212 -1.16 -5.99 -34.25
N PRO A 213 -1.39 -6.36 -35.53
CA PRO A 213 -0.43 -6.17 -36.63
C PRO A 213 -0.01 -4.72 -36.89
N VAL A 214 -0.64 -3.77 -36.21
CA VAL A 214 -0.46 -2.32 -36.34
C VAL A 214 -0.05 -1.85 -34.95
N GLY A 215 1.18 -1.36 -34.75
CA GLY A 215 1.85 -1.05 -33.47
C GLY A 215 1.13 -0.09 -32.50
N THR A 216 -0.12 -0.38 -32.17
CA THR A 216 -1.06 0.34 -31.30
C THR A 216 -0.97 -0.14 -29.85
N ASP A 217 -0.48 -1.37 -29.64
CA ASP A 217 -0.29 -1.97 -28.32
C ASP A 217 0.68 -1.14 -27.45
N ILE A 218 1.86 -0.82 -27.96
CA ILE A 218 2.85 -0.02 -27.22
C ILE A 218 2.33 1.37 -26.83
N VAL A 219 1.46 1.96 -27.65
CA VAL A 219 0.87 3.27 -27.37
C VAL A 219 -0.12 3.17 -26.21
N ILE A 220 -0.98 2.15 -26.22
CA ILE A 220 -1.96 1.91 -25.15
C ILE A 220 -1.24 1.52 -23.85
N TYR A 221 -0.20 0.69 -23.92
CA TYR A 221 0.67 0.39 -22.78
C TYR A 221 1.30 1.61 -22.17
N ARG A 222 1.95 2.45 -22.98
CA ARG A 222 2.58 3.67 -22.48
C ARG A 222 1.54 4.63 -21.92
N MET A 223 0.35 4.72 -22.50
CA MET A 223 -0.74 5.52 -21.93
C MET A 223 -1.16 5.00 -20.55
N LEU A 224 -1.51 3.71 -20.41
CA LEU A 224 -1.99 3.15 -19.15
C LEU A 224 -0.91 3.11 -18.07
N MET A 225 0.31 2.73 -18.43
CA MET A 225 1.45 2.80 -17.52
C MET A 225 1.77 4.24 -17.11
N GLY A 226 1.66 5.19 -18.05
CA GLY A 226 1.83 6.61 -17.76
C GLY A 226 0.80 7.13 -16.77
N LEU A 227 -0.48 6.77 -16.94
CA LEU A 227 -1.55 7.09 -15.98
C LEU A 227 -1.32 6.43 -14.62
N HIS A 228 -0.89 5.17 -14.59
CA HIS A 228 -0.56 4.46 -13.35
C HIS A 228 0.54 5.17 -12.56
N VAL A 229 1.66 5.50 -13.22
CA VAL A 229 2.79 6.20 -12.59
C VAL A 229 2.40 7.62 -12.19
N LEU A 230 1.63 8.33 -13.01
CA LEU A 230 1.15 9.69 -12.70
C LEU A 230 0.24 9.68 -11.47
N GLY A 231 -0.73 8.76 -11.42
CA GLY A 231 -1.61 8.56 -10.26
C GLY A 231 -0.83 8.19 -9.01
N ALA A 232 0.10 7.23 -9.12
CA ALA A 232 0.94 6.78 -8.00
C ALA A 232 1.82 7.92 -7.46
N SER A 233 2.42 8.71 -8.34
CA SER A 233 3.22 9.89 -7.99
C SER A 233 2.36 10.96 -7.32
N THR A 234 1.14 11.18 -7.83
CA THR A 234 0.19 12.13 -7.22
C THR A 234 -0.19 11.67 -5.82
N LEU A 235 -0.50 10.38 -5.65
CA LEU A 235 -0.81 9.80 -4.35
C LEU A 235 0.38 9.95 -3.39
N LEU A 236 1.61 9.64 -3.85
CA LEU A 236 2.85 9.80 -3.10
C LEU A 236 3.00 11.23 -2.56
N ALA A 237 2.88 12.23 -3.43
CA ALA A 237 2.96 13.65 -3.04
C ALA A 237 1.89 14.04 -2.00
N LEU A 238 0.71 13.42 -2.05
CA LEU A 238 -0.41 13.68 -1.13
C LEU A 238 -0.32 12.90 0.19
N LEU A 239 0.47 11.82 0.30
CA LEU A 239 0.58 10.99 1.51
C LEU A 239 0.78 11.81 2.80
N PRO A 240 1.76 12.72 2.89
CA PRO A 240 2.02 13.48 4.12
C PRO A 240 0.91 14.48 4.47
N PHE A 241 0.03 14.83 3.55
CA PHE A 241 -1.02 15.82 3.76
C PHE A 241 -2.42 15.21 3.95
N THR A 242 -2.53 13.89 3.79
CA THR A 242 -3.80 13.17 3.88
C THR A 242 -3.82 12.19 5.06
N LYS A 243 -4.92 11.45 5.21
CA LYS A 243 -5.01 10.35 6.18
C LYS A 243 -4.04 9.20 5.85
N TYR A 244 -3.51 9.12 4.63
CA TYR A 244 -2.64 8.02 4.20
C TYR A 244 -1.25 8.07 4.85
N TRP A 245 -0.91 9.18 5.53
CA TRP A 245 0.22 9.23 6.46
C TRP A 245 0.23 8.10 7.51
N HIS A 246 -0.92 7.48 7.78
CA HIS A 246 -1.00 6.31 8.65
C HIS A 246 -0.09 5.17 8.18
N ILE A 247 0.11 5.01 6.87
CA ILE A 247 0.99 3.99 6.27
C ILE A 247 2.45 4.22 6.68
N ILE A 248 2.88 5.49 6.65
CA ILE A 248 4.29 5.85 6.85
C ILE A 248 4.64 5.95 8.32
N PHE A 249 3.81 6.62 9.12
CA PHE A 249 4.16 6.95 10.50
C PHE A 249 2.95 7.07 11.42
N GLY A 250 1.84 7.65 10.95
CA GLY A 250 0.72 8.03 11.82
C GLY A 250 0.12 6.87 12.62
N TYR A 251 -0.02 5.69 12.02
CA TYR A 251 -0.54 4.50 12.70
C TYR A 251 0.44 4.00 13.76
N TRP A 252 1.69 3.77 13.35
CA TRP A 252 2.75 3.24 14.20
C TRP A 252 3.00 4.14 15.40
N TYR A 253 3.20 5.43 15.15
CA TYR A 253 3.42 6.43 16.19
C TYR A 253 2.25 6.50 17.17
N GLY A 254 1.01 6.56 16.66
CA GLY A 254 -0.19 6.57 17.49
C GLY A 254 -0.31 5.32 18.36
N LYS A 255 0.02 4.14 17.83
CA LYS A 255 -0.03 2.87 18.56
C LYS A 255 1.05 2.75 19.63
N PHE A 256 2.27 3.21 19.35
CA PHE A 256 3.32 3.27 20.36
C PHE A 256 2.98 4.26 21.48
N HIS A 257 2.38 5.40 21.15
CA HIS A 257 1.88 6.35 22.16
C HIS A 257 0.73 5.78 22.99
N GLU A 258 -0.25 5.13 22.35
CA GLU A 258 -1.36 4.47 23.05
C GLU A 258 -0.83 3.42 24.04
N TRP A 259 0.08 2.56 23.60
CA TRP A 259 0.73 1.57 24.45
C TRP A 259 1.46 2.23 25.63
N TYR A 260 2.31 3.21 25.36
CA TYR A 260 3.13 3.84 26.39
C TYR A 260 2.30 4.68 27.38
N ASP A 261 1.39 5.51 26.89
CA ASP A 261 0.61 6.41 27.74
C ASP A 261 -0.57 5.71 28.44
N LEU A 262 -1.29 4.81 27.77
CA LEU A 262 -2.44 4.14 28.39
C LEU A 262 -2.06 2.88 29.16
N ARG A 263 -1.18 2.02 28.60
CA ARG A 263 -0.89 0.70 29.18
C ARG A 263 0.34 0.67 30.07
N VAL A 264 1.38 1.45 29.78
CA VAL A 264 2.58 1.55 30.63
C VAL A 264 2.38 2.60 31.73
N ARG A 265 1.92 3.81 31.40
CA ARG A 265 1.74 4.88 32.38
C ARG A 265 0.44 4.79 33.18
N ARG A 266 -0.73 4.81 32.51
CA ARG A 266 -2.04 4.85 33.21
C ARG A 266 -2.50 3.49 33.74
N GLY A 267 -1.95 2.39 33.23
CA GLY A 267 -2.31 1.05 33.63
C GLY A 267 -3.77 0.66 33.33
N ALA A 268 -4.42 1.33 32.37
CA ALA A 268 -5.74 0.95 31.88
C ALA A 268 -5.63 -0.41 31.16
N ILE A 269 -6.53 -1.33 31.51
CA ILE A 269 -6.73 -2.62 30.82
C ILE A 269 -7.99 -2.46 29.98
#